data_AF-A0A1G9U263-F1
#
_entry.id   AF-A0A1G9U263-F1
#
_cell.length_a   1.000
_cell.length_b   1.000
_cell.length_c   1.000
_cell.angle_alpha   90.00
_cell.angle_beta   90.00
_cell.angle_gamma   90.00
#
_symmetry.space_group_name_H-M   'P 1'
#
loop_
_entity.id
_entity.type
_entity.pdbx_description
1 polymer ?
#
loop_
_entity_poly.entity_id
_entity_poly.type
_entity_poly.pdbx_seq_one_letter_code
_entity_poly.pdbx_strand_id
1 'polypeptide(L)' 'MRLLQELFTTDVGLFSAVGIVFMLGMGVFFLRLFMRDDAPAAHKTPR' A
#
# COMPACT_ATOMS: atom_id res chain seq x y z
N MET A 1 22.63 10.46 -1.76
CA MET A 1 21.88 9.54 -0.86
C MET A 1 22.44 8.12 -0.99
N ARG A 2 23.63 7.83 -0.42
CA ARG A 2 24.27 6.50 -0.52
C ARG A 2 23.43 5.38 0.08
N LEU A 3 22.65 5.69 1.13
CA LEU A 3 21.76 4.74 1.80
C LEU A 3 20.69 4.16 0.87
N LEU A 4 20.06 5.00 0.02
CA LEU A 4 19.09 4.52 -0.96
C LEU A 4 19.74 3.63 -2.03
N GLN A 5 20.98 3.93 -2.44
CA GLN A 5 21.71 3.10 -3.41
C GLN A 5 22.17 1.78 -2.78
N GLU A 6 22.63 1.77 -1.53
CA GLU A 6 22.94 0.53 -0.78
C GLU A 6 21.69 -0.32 -0.54
N LEU A 7 20.53 0.30 -0.30
CA LEU A 7 19.26 -0.39 -0.16
C LEU A 7 18.76 -1.05 -1.45
N PHE A 8 19.19 -0.59 -2.64
CA PHE A 8 18.83 -1.25 -3.90
C PHE A 8 19.94 -2.14 -4.47
N THR A 9 21.20 -1.94 -4.06
CA THR A 9 22.36 -2.63 -4.64
C THR A 9 22.87 -3.80 -3.79
N THR A 10 22.55 -3.84 -2.49
CA THR A 10 22.91 -4.96 -1.60
C THR A 10 21.75 -5.95 -1.47
N ASP A 11 22.05 -7.25 -1.36
CA ASP A 11 21.03 -8.32 -1.20
C ASP A 11 20.09 -8.06 -0.01
N VAL A 12 20.65 -7.52 1.09
CA VAL A 12 19.91 -7.15 2.31
C VAL A 12 18.96 -5.98 2.04
N GLY A 13 19.43 -5.00 1.27
CA GLY A 13 18.63 -3.87 0.84
C GLY A 13 17.44 -4.29 -0.01
N LEU A 14 17.67 -5.16 -1.00
CA LEU A 14 16.61 -5.66 -1.88
C LEU A 14 15.54 -6.41 -1.08
N PHE A 15 15.95 -7.22 -0.10
CA PHE A 15 15.02 -7.91 0.79
C PHE A 15 14.19 -6.93 1.64
N SER A 16 14.81 -5.86 2.15
CA SER A 16 14.11 -4.78 2.86
C SER A 16 13.15 -4.01 1.95
N ALA A 17 13.55 -3.72 0.70
CA ALA A 17 12.72 -3.05 -0.29
C ALA A 17 11.47 -3.88 -0.65
N VAL A 18 11.62 -5.19 -0.83
CA VAL A 18 10.48 -6.11 -1.04
C VAL A 18 9.54 -6.09 0.16
N GLY A 19 10.07 -6.13 1.39
CA GLY A 19 9.27 -6.01 2.60
C GLY A 19 8.49 -4.70 2.68
N ILE A 20 9.11 -3.58 2.34
CA ILE A 20 8.47 -2.25 2.32
C ILE A 20 7.38 -2.20 1.25
N VAL A 21 7.65 -2.68 0.03
CA VAL A 21 6.66 -2.74 -1.05
C VAL A 21 5.49 -3.64 -0.67
N PHE A 22 5.74 -4.78 -0.02
CA PHE A 22 4.69 -5.67 0.46
C PHE A 22 3.85 -5.04 1.57
N MET A 23 4.49 -4.38 2.54
CA MET A 23 3.82 -3.70 3.65
C MET A 23 2.97 -2.52 3.17
N LEU A 24 3.48 -1.72 2.23
CA LEU A 24 2.72 -0.67 1.55
C LEU A 24 1.61 -1.24 0.67
N GLY A 25 1.88 -2.33 -0.06
CA GLY A 25 0.90 -3.02 -0.88
C GLY A 25 -0.28 -3.55 -0.06
N MET A 26 -0.02 -4.16 1.09
CA MET A 26 -1.07 -4.56 2.04
C MET A 26 -1.82 -3.35 2.58
N GLY A 27 -1.14 -2.28 2.98
CA GLY A 27 -1.78 -1.06 3.50
C GLY A 27 -2.71 -0.42 2.47
N VAL A 28 -2.25 -0.27 1.22
CA VAL A 28 -3.04 0.25 0.11
C VAL A 28 -4.18 -0.71 -0.26
N PHE A 29 -3.94 -2.02 -0.23
CA PHE A 29 -4.99 -3.02 -0.43
C PHE A 29 -6.10 -2.90 0.62
N PHE A 30 -5.75 -2.73 1.89
CA PHE A 30 -6.70 -2.50 2.97
C PHE A 30 -7.45 -1.18 2.78
N LEU A 31 -6.75 -0.07 2.56
CA LEU A 31 -7.37 1.21 2.25
C LEU A 31 -8.34 1.09 1.08
N ARG A 32 -7.94 0.41 0.01
CA ARG A 32 -8.77 0.18 -1.18
C ARG A 32 -9.91 -0.81 -0.93
N LEU A 33 -9.78 -1.77 -0.03
CA LEU A 33 -10.86 -2.67 0.38
C LEU A 33 -11.90 -1.92 1.22
N PHE A 34 -11.46 -1.07 2.14
CA PHE A 34 -12.32 -0.27 3.00
C PHE A 34 -12.90 0.97 2.29
N MET A 35 -12.23 1.51 1.27
CA MET A 35 -12.70 2.60 0.41
C MET A 35 -13.39 2.10 -0.88
N ARG A 36 -13.35 0.80 -1.18
CA ARG A 36 -14.23 0.25 -2.21
C ARG A 36 -15.64 0.36 -1.66
N ASP A 37 -16.44 1.20 -2.31
CA ASP A 37 -17.86 1.42 -2.06
C ASP A 37 -18.71 0.16 -2.39
N ASP A 38 -18.42 -0.96 -1.72
CA ASP A 38 -19.40 -2.04 -1.50
C ASP A 38 -20.28 -1.71 -0.28
N ALA A 39 -20.03 -0.59 0.41
CA ALA A 39 -21.04 0.05 1.23
C ALA A 39 -22.18 0.43 0.27
N PRO A 40 -23.38 -0.15 0.41
CA PRO A 40 -24.50 0.15 -0.48
C PRO A 40 -24.61 1.66 -0.50
N ALA A 41 -24.41 2.25 -1.69
CA ALA A 41 -24.42 3.69 -1.92
C ALA A 41 -25.49 4.24 -0.99
N ALA A 42 -25.07 4.91 0.09
CA ALA A 42 -25.98 5.38 1.12
C ALA A 42 -26.95 6.23 0.33
N HIS A 43 -28.12 5.64 0.05
CA HIS A 43 -29.06 6.17 -0.90
C HIS A 43 -29.48 7.44 -0.20
N LYS A 44 -28.84 8.54 -0.59
CA LYS A 44 -29.33 9.87 -0.29
C LYS A 44 -30.64 9.85 -1.05
N THR A 45 -31.69 9.46 -0.36
CA THR A 45 -33.07 9.71 -0.73
C THR A 45 -33.35 11.11 -0.23
N PRO A 46 -33.18 12.16 -1.05
CA PRO A 46 -33.90 13.39 -0.79
C PRO A 46 -35.33 13.15 -1.30
N ARG A 47 -36.23 12.72 -0.41
CA ARG A 47 -37.66 13.01 -0.52
C ARG A 47 -38.42 12.68 0.75
#